data_AF-A0A830GQV1-F1
#
_entry.id   AF-A0A830GQV1-F1
#
_cell.length_a   1.000
_cell.length_b   1.000
_cell.length_c   1.000
_cell.angle_alpha   90.00
_cell.angle_beta   90.00
_cell.angle_gamma   90.00
#
_symmetry.space_group_name_H-M   'P 1'
#
loop_
_entity.id
_entity.type
_entity.pdbx_description
1 polymer ?
#
loop_
_entity_poly.entity_id
_entity_poly.type
_entity_poly.pdbx_seq_one_letter_code
_entity_poly.pdbx_strand_id
1 'polypeptide(L)'
;MYPARIHDEFPAPSYRGNQKQALSDIRTAFESGKDVVLVRAPTGSGKSLLARAIAGCARTAGEASAEQVVDAYYTTPQVSQLDDVAEDDLLEDLCVIRGKNNYDCILPGETDTPVNQAPCVREREFDCQVKHRCPYFSDRAIASNRRIAAMTLAYFMQTAGSDVFGKRDVVVVDEAHGLGEWAEMYATIDLSPETIPMWSDLDVPTLDGLDEAVAFAERLEHLTERRVKELRGNAELTPDEVAERDSLNKLRSDLSWFQEDYRDPESATTWVVDQADGEGAPVTIKPMNPERYLKHTVWDRGNKFALLSATILNKDAFCANVGLDPDDVALVEVGHTFPVENRPLYDVTQGKMTYDHRDDTLPKVARKIVRIMAQHPDEKGLIHCHSYAIQEQLDDLLTEFGVGPRVRSHDKADRDGALSAWKRSDNPDVFLSVKMEEALDLEGELCRWQVLCKAPYPNTRDSRVARRLEDGQWGWYYRTALRTVIQACGRVVRAPDDYGATYLADTSLLDLFERARHDMPDWFDEQVVRMSEPELPDFAPDRALSGVSASAKRRHDRSRSRSGGGSHPLSDVWD
;
A
#
# COMPACT_ATOMS: atom_id res chain seq x y z
N MET A 1 -0.34 26.36 12.68
CA MET A 1 -0.63 25.43 13.80
C MET A 1 -0.28 26.05 15.15
N TYR A 2 -0.82 25.51 16.25
CA TYR A 2 -0.47 25.83 17.64
C TYR A 2 0.10 24.58 18.35
N PRO A 3 1.43 24.34 18.30
CA PRO A 3 2.02 23.12 18.86
C PRO A 3 1.83 22.99 20.39
N ALA A 4 1.64 24.11 21.08
CA ALA A 4 1.52 24.16 22.53
C ALA A 4 0.35 23.32 23.08
N ARG A 5 -0.72 23.10 22.30
CA ARG A 5 -1.90 22.32 22.70
C ARG A 5 -1.81 20.83 22.33
N ILE A 6 -0.67 20.34 21.85
CA ILE A 6 -0.54 18.95 21.38
C ILE A 6 -0.94 17.91 22.43
N HIS A 7 -0.71 18.20 23.71
CA HIS A 7 -1.07 17.33 24.82
C HIS A 7 -2.57 17.35 25.12
N ASP A 8 -3.21 18.52 24.98
CA ASP A 8 -4.65 18.72 25.18
C ASP A 8 -5.46 18.10 24.04
N GLU A 9 -4.86 18.01 22.85
CA GLU A 9 -5.44 17.37 21.66
C GLU A 9 -5.23 15.86 21.61
N PHE A 10 -4.55 15.27 22.59
CA PHE A 10 -4.39 13.82 22.65
C PHE A 10 -5.73 13.16 22.98
N PRO A 11 -6.25 12.27 22.12
CA PRO A 11 -7.64 11.82 22.21
C PRO A 11 -7.91 10.83 23.35
N ALA A 12 -6.89 10.12 23.84
CA ALA A 12 -7.07 9.10 24.87
C ALA A 12 -6.92 9.68 26.29
N PRO A 13 -7.60 9.09 27.31
CA PRO A 13 -7.57 9.59 28.68
C PRO A 13 -6.20 9.48 29.36
N SER A 14 -5.29 8.65 28.81
CA SER A 14 -3.93 8.48 29.33
C SER A 14 -2.97 8.05 28.23
N TYR A 15 -1.71 8.44 28.37
CA TYR A 15 -0.62 8.03 27.48
C TYR A 15 -0.17 6.60 27.77
N ARG A 16 0.25 5.88 26.73
CA ARG A 16 0.88 4.55 26.80
C ARG A 16 2.31 4.61 26.27
N GLY A 17 3.20 3.82 26.86
CA GLY A 17 4.60 3.71 26.42
C GLY A 17 5.28 5.07 26.23
N ASN A 18 5.79 5.31 25.03
CA ASN A 18 6.56 6.50 24.68
C ASN A 18 5.72 7.68 24.14
N GLN A 19 4.38 7.57 24.14
CA GLN A 19 3.50 8.57 23.49
C GLN A 19 3.66 9.99 24.05
N LYS A 20 3.74 10.14 25.38
CA LYS A 20 3.87 11.47 26.02
C LYS A 20 5.17 12.17 25.59
N GLN A 21 6.27 11.42 25.57
CA GLN A 21 7.57 11.95 25.16
C GLN A 21 7.56 12.27 23.66
N ALA A 22 7.03 11.36 22.83
CA ALA A 22 6.89 11.57 21.40
C ALA A 22 6.13 12.88 21.07
N LEU A 23 5.01 13.15 21.73
CA LEU A 23 4.28 14.41 21.54
C LEU A 23 5.10 15.64 21.97
N SER A 24 5.89 15.52 23.04
CA SER A 24 6.77 16.61 23.50
C SER A 24 7.87 16.91 22.48
N ASP A 25 8.45 15.87 21.90
CA ASP A 25 9.49 15.97 20.88
C ASP A 25 8.93 16.53 19.55
N ILE A 26 7.75 16.07 19.14
CA ILE A 26 7.02 16.59 17.97
C ILE A 26 6.67 18.07 18.16
N ARG A 27 6.17 18.45 19.34
CA ARG A 27 5.92 19.84 19.68
C ARG A 27 7.19 20.68 19.56
N THR A 28 8.28 20.22 20.16
CA THR A 28 9.57 20.93 20.13
C THR A 28 10.05 21.12 18.70
N ALA A 29 9.91 20.09 17.85
CA ALA A 29 10.25 20.18 16.44
C ALA A 29 9.46 21.28 15.71
N PHE A 30 8.14 21.34 15.88
CA PHE A 30 7.33 22.40 15.27
C PHE A 30 7.58 23.78 15.87
N GLU A 31 7.79 23.89 17.19
CA GLU A 31 8.13 25.16 17.87
C GLU A 31 9.50 25.70 17.43
N SER A 32 10.41 24.83 17.00
CA SER A 32 11.71 25.23 16.42
C SER A 32 11.61 25.82 15.00
N GLY A 33 10.39 25.93 14.45
CA GLY A 33 10.11 26.58 13.17
C GLY A 33 9.98 25.63 11.98
N LYS A 34 10.21 24.33 12.16
CA LYS A 34 10.14 23.33 11.07
C LYS A 34 8.75 23.27 10.45
N ASP A 35 8.70 23.14 9.12
CA ASP A 35 7.45 22.99 8.38
C ASP A 35 7.02 21.53 8.29
N VAL A 36 7.99 20.62 8.28
CA VAL A 36 7.75 19.17 8.19
C VAL A 36 8.38 18.44 9.37
N VAL A 37 7.63 17.53 9.99
CA VAL A 37 8.13 16.62 11.02
C VAL A 37 7.88 15.18 10.57
N LEU A 38 8.97 14.45 10.34
CA LEU A 38 8.95 13.00 10.15
C LEU A 38 8.85 12.37 11.53
N VAL A 39 7.84 11.53 11.75
CA VAL A 39 7.64 10.82 13.01
C VAL A 39 7.89 9.34 12.74
N ARG A 40 9.11 8.88 13.06
CA ARG A 40 9.49 7.48 12.95
C ARG A 40 8.96 6.71 14.15
N ALA A 41 7.79 6.10 13.98
CA ALA A 41 7.06 5.48 15.07
C ALA A 41 6.80 3.99 14.79
N PRO A 42 7.33 3.06 15.60
CA PRO A 42 7.16 1.62 15.38
C PRO A 42 5.71 1.20 15.55
N THR A 43 5.38 -0.01 15.09
CA THR A 43 4.08 -0.65 15.32
C THR A 43 3.74 -0.67 16.81
N GLY A 44 2.47 -0.42 17.15
CA GLY A 44 1.98 -0.41 18.53
C GLY A 44 2.31 0.85 19.34
N SER A 45 2.99 1.83 18.75
CA SER A 45 3.23 3.14 19.38
C SER A 45 1.95 4.00 19.48
N GLY A 46 0.86 3.60 18.81
CA GLY A 46 -0.39 4.37 18.71
C GLY A 46 -0.27 5.55 17.75
N LYS A 47 0.29 5.31 16.55
CA LYS A 47 0.50 6.32 15.50
C LYS A 47 -0.75 7.13 15.20
N SER A 48 -1.91 6.48 15.06
CA SER A 48 -3.19 7.16 14.77
C SER A 48 -3.58 8.17 15.85
N LEU A 49 -3.30 7.89 17.14
CA LEU A 49 -3.55 8.82 18.23
C LEU A 49 -2.55 10.00 18.23
N LEU A 50 -1.28 9.74 17.88
CA LEU A 50 -0.29 10.80 17.67
C LEU A 50 -0.69 11.70 16.49
N ALA A 51 -1.09 11.09 15.37
CA ALA A 51 -1.58 11.77 14.18
C ALA A 51 -2.79 12.66 14.49
N ARG A 52 -3.77 12.15 15.25
CA ARG A 52 -4.92 12.94 15.70
C ARG A 52 -4.51 14.10 16.59
N ALA A 53 -3.60 13.91 17.54
CA ALA A 53 -3.13 15.00 18.39
C ALA A 53 -2.45 16.12 17.58
N ILE A 54 -1.66 15.76 16.57
CA ILE A 54 -1.00 16.70 15.67
C ILE A 54 -2.02 17.44 14.79
N ALA A 55 -2.97 16.72 14.17
CA ALA A 55 -4.05 17.32 13.38
C ALA A 55 -4.87 18.30 14.23
N GLY A 56 -5.12 17.95 15.49
CA GLY A 56 -5.75 18.80 16.50
C GLY A 56 -5.01 20.09 16.76
N CYS A 57 -3.72 20.23 16.42
CA CYS A 57 -2.97 21.48 16.57
C CYS A 57 -3.25 22.51 15.46
N ALA A 58 -4.04 22.17 14.42
CA ALA A 58 -4.38 23.09 13.34
C ALA A 58 -5.22 24.29 13.79
N ARG A 59 -4.88 25.51 13.37
CA ARG A 59 -5.66 26.72 13.67
C ARG A 59 -7.14 26.49 13.39
N THR A 60 -7.99 26.99 14.29
CA THR A 60 -9.45 26.96 14.09
C THR A 60 -9.95 28.29 13.54
N ALA A 61 -11.13 28.29 12.91
CA ALA A 61 -11.75 29.50 12.37
C ALA A 61 -11.95 30.63 13.41
N GLY A 62 -12.10 30.30 14.70
CA GLY A 62 -12.21 31.29 15.77
C GLY A 62 -10.88 31.91 16.21
N GLU A 63 -9.76 31.27 15.90
CA GLU A 63 -8.40 31.68 16.30
C GLU A 63 -7.63 32.38 15.16
N ALA A 64 -8.06 32.18 13.91
CA ALA A 64 -7.36 32.62 12.71
C ALA A 64 -7.89 33.97 12.20
N SER A 65 -6.99 34.82 11.70
CA SER A 65 -7.38 35.97 10.87
C SER A 65 -7.89 35.48 9.50
N ALA A 66 -8.65 36.31 8.78
CA ALA A 66 -9.26 35.94 7.49
C ALA A 66 -8.28 35.41 6.42
N GLU A 67 -7.01 35.80 6.47
CA GLU A 67 -5.96 35.38 5.52
C GLU A 67 -5.26 34.08 5.94
N GLN A 68 -5.47 33.61 7.18
CA GLN A 68 -4.80 32.45 7.72
C GLN A 68 -5.58 31.17 7.40
N VAL A 69 -4.85 30.17 6.93
CA VAL A 69 -5.39 28.84 6.68
C VAL A 69 -5.66 28.13 8.01
N VAL A 70 -6.77 27.39 8.05
CA VAL A 70 -7.30 26.66 9.22
C VAL A 70 -7.42 25.17 8.92
N ASP A 71 -7.81 24.40 9.94
CA ASP A 71 -8.21 23.01 9.85
C ASP A 71 -7.09 22.05 9.42
N ALA A 72 -7.38 20.75 9.44
CA ALA A 72 -6.40 19.71 9.15
C ALA A 72 -6.89 18.67 8.14
N TYR A 73 -5.94 18.04 7.46
CA TYR A 73 -6.12 16.78 6.75
C TYR A 73 -5.47 15.63 7.52
N TYR A 74 -6.15 14.49 7.55
CA TYR A 74 -5.58 13.20 7.90
C TYR A 74 -5.65 12.30 6.66
N THR A 75 -4.53 11.69 6.30
CA THR A 75 -4.45 10.82 5.12
C THR A 75 -3.75 9.51 5.45
N THR A 76 -4.20 8.44 4.80
CA THR A 76 -3.63 7.10 4.91
C THR A 76 -3.71 6.40 3.55
N PRO A 77 -2.77 5.52 3.15
CA PRO A 77 -2.78 4.95 1.81
C PRO A 77 -3.94 3.97 1.55
N GLN A 78 -4.41 3.23 2.56
CA GLN A 78 -5.36 2.14 2.37
C GLN A 78 -6.78 2.48 2.86
N VAL A 79 -7.79 1.98 2.16
CA VAL A 79 -9.20 2.13 2.56
C VAL A 79 -9.47 1.42 3.89
N SER A 80 -8.92 0.23 4.10
CA SER A 80 -9.07 -0.51 5.36
C SER A 80 -8.55 0.27 6.58
N GLN A 81 -7.40 0.93 6.45
CA GLN A 81 -6.86 1.77 7.53
C GLN A 81 -7.72 3.01 7.79
N LEU A 82 -8.39 3.53 6.76
CA LEU A 82 -9.35 4.62 6.90
C LEU A 82 -10.64 4.14 7.57
N ASP A 83 -11.05 2.90 7.32
CA ASP A 83 -12.19 2.26 7.98
C ASP A 83 -11.87 1.98 9.46
N ASP A 84 -10.66 1.49 9.79
CA ASP A 84 -10.19 1.32 11.18
C ASP A 84 -10.27 2.66 11.95
N VAL A 85 -9.92 3.78 11.29
CA VAL A 85 -10.04 5.12 11.85
C VAL A 85 -11.50 5.54 12.03
N ALA A 86 -12.39 5.16 11.12
CA ALA A 86 -13.81 5.49 11.20
C ALA A 86 -14.54 4.74 12.33
N GLU A 87 -14.04 3.55 12.71
CA GLU A 87 -14.62 2.69 13.74
C GLU A 87 -14.05 2.93 15.15
N ASP A 88 -12.95 3.69 15.28
CA ASP A 88 -12.34 4.00 16.58
C ASP A 88 -13.01 5.21 17.25
N ASP A 89 -13.65 4.96 18.41
CA ASP A 89 -14.30 5.98 19.24
C ASP A 89 -13.36 7.14 19.63
N LEU A 90 -12.05 6.89 19.74
CA LEU A 90 -11.05 7.93 20.06
C LEU A 90 -10.76 8.87 18.86
N LEU A 91 -11.24 8.52 17.67
CA LEU A 91 -10.99 9.22 16.42
C LEU A 91 -12.30 9.74 15.77
N GLU A 92 -13.41 9.76 16.52
CA GLU A 92 -14.76 10.10 16.03
C GLU A 92 -14.88 11.48 15.38
N ASP A 93 -13.95 12.39 15.66
CA ASP A 93 -13.95 13.75 15.09
C ASP A 93 -13.21 13.86 13.75
N LEU A 94 -12.55 12.78 13.31
CA LEU A 94 -12.03 12.63 11.96
C LEU A 94 -13.17 12.40 10.99
N CYS A 95 -13.50 13.41 10.18
CA CYS A 95 -14.59 13.34 9.22
C CYS A 95 -14.16 12.58 7.97
N VAL A 96 -14.46 11.28 7.93
CA VAL A 96 -14.07 10.37 6.86
C VAL A 96 -14.84 10.63 5.56
N ILE A 97 -14.11 10.69 4.43
CA ILE A 97 -14.67 10.75 3.07
C ILE A 97 -13.96 9.76 2.16
N ARG A 98 -14.74 9.02 1.37
CA ARG A 98 -14.26 8.04 0.38
C ARG A 98 -14.52 8.50 -1.06
N GLY A 99 -13.94 7.79 -2.03
CA GLY A 99 -14.25 7.97 -3.44
C GLY A 99 -15.72 7.60 -3.75
N LYS A 100 -16.31 8.21 -4.78
CA LYS A 100 -17.73 8.00 -5.16
C LYS A 100 -18.12 6.53 -5.36
N ASN A 101 -17.19 5.70 -5.80
CA ASN A 101 -17.38 4.26 -6.00
C ASN A 101 -17.59 3.46 -4.70
N ASN A 102 -17.36 4.08 -3.53
CA ASN A 102 -17.58 3.47 -2.21
C ASN A 102 -18.95 3.86 -1.62
N TYR A 103 -19.83 4.46 -2.42
CA TYR A 103 -21.16 4.89 -2.01
C TYR A 103 -22.18 4.44 -3.04
N ASP A 104 -23.31 3.92 -2.60
CA ASP A 104 -24.43 3.58 -3.47
C ASP A 104 -25.41 4.73 -3.60
N CYS A 105 -26.05 4.81 -4.77
CA CYS A 105 -27.12 5.76 -5.01
C CYS A 105 -28.34 5.41 -4.14
N ILE A 106 -29.07 6.43 -3.71
CA ILE A 106 -30.28 6.25 -2.87
C ILE A 106 -31.58 6.42 -3.65
N LEU A 107 -31.50 6.58 -4.97
CA LEU A 107 -32.68 6.71 -5.82
C LEU A 107 -33.35 5.34 -5.99
N PRO A 108 -34.69 5.27 -6.00
CA PRO A 108 -35.40 4.04 -6.30
C PRO A 108 -34.95 3.47 -7.66
N GLY A 109 -34.56 2.20 -7.68
CA GLY A 109 -34.06 1.53 -8.90
C GLY A 109 -32.56 1.64 -9.14
N GLU A 110 -31.82 2.42 -8.33
CA GLU A 110 -30.38 2.63 -8.45
C GLU A 110 -29.64 2.24 -7.15
N THR A 111 -30.27 1.51 -6.23
CA THR A 111 -29.72 1.23 -4.89
C THR A 111 -28.49 0.34 -4.88
N ASP A 112 -28.23 -0.36 -5.98
CA ASP A 112 -27.02 -1.16 -6.20
C ASP A 112 -26.04 -0.48 -7.19
N THR A 113 -26.33 0.78 -7.57
CA THR A 113 -25.51 1.57 -8.50
C THR A 113 -24.58 2.48 -7.70
N PRO A 114 -23.25 2.32 -7.83
CA PRO A 114 -22.29 3.23 -7.22
C PRO A 114 -22.46 4.68 -7.68
N VAL A 115 -22.19 5.65 -6.81
CA VAL A 115 -22.43 7.09 -7.08
C VAL A 115 -21.58 7.60 -8.26
N ASN A 116 -20.45 6.97 -8.60
CA ASN A 116 -19.69 7.32 -9.81
C ASN A 116 -20.36 6.90 -11.11
N GLN A 117 -21.42 6.09 -11.08
CA GLN A 117 -22.20 5.65 -12.24
C GLN A 117 -23.69 6.01 -12.14
N ALA A 118 -24.09 6.66 -11.05
CA ALA A 118 -25.46 7.08 -10.80
C ALA A 118 -25.96 8.11 -11.83
N PRO A 119 -27.29 8.32 -11.96
CA PRO A 119 -27.91 9.36 -12.80
C PRO A 119 -27.23 10.73 -12.74
N CYS A 120 -26.85 11.19 -11.54
CA CYS A 120 -26.18 12.48 -11.37
C CYS A 120 -24.75 12.59 -11.95
N VAL A 121 -24.19 11.49 -12.46
CA VAL A 121 -22.91 11.45 -13.17
C VAL A 121 -23.09 11.08 -14.65
N ARG A 122 -24.07 10.22 -14.97
CA ARG A 122 -24.29 9.70 -16.34
C ARG A 122 -25.25 10.53 -17.20
N GLU A 123 -26.14 11.29 -16.59
CA GLU A 123 -27.13 12.12 -17.29
C GLU A 123 -26.74 13.60 -17.26
N ARG A 124 -26.74 14.26 -18.43
CA ARG A 124 -26.16 15.60 -18.61
C ARG A 124 -26.90 16.72 -17.88
N GLU A 125 -28.22 16.62 -17.75
CA GLU A 125 -29.08 17.66 -17.17
C GLU A 125 -29.86 17.15 -15.94
N PHE A 126 -29.35 16.10 -15.31
CA PHE A 126 -30.03 15.49 -14.17
C PHE A 126 -29.93 16.34 -12.91
N ASP A 127 -31.06 16.90 -12.51
CA ASP A 127 -31.22 17.60 -11.23
C ASP A 127 -31.69 16.63 -10.14
N CYS A 128 -30.72 16.07 -9.41
CA CYS A 128 -30.98 15.13 -8.33
C CYS A 128 -31.68 15.81 -7.13
N GLN A 129 -33.01 15.69 -7.07
CA GLN A 129 -33.84 16.29 -6.02
C GLN A 129 -33.47 15.83 -4.59
N VAL A 130 -32.84 14.67 -4.46
CA VAL A 130 -32.42 14.08 -3.18
C VAL A 130 -30.92 14.19 -2.94
N LYS A 131 -30.19 15.02 -3.70
CA LYS A 131 -28.72 15.19 -3.57
C LYS A 131 -28.29 15.54 -2.15
N HIS A 132 -29.10 16.33 -1.45
CA HIS A 132 -28.89 16.71 -0.05
C HIS A 132 -28.96 15.54 0.94
N ARG A 133 -29.51 14.39 0.54
CA ARG A 133 -29.55 13.14 1.34
C ARG A 133 -28.59 12.08 0.83
N CYS A 134 -27.89 12.33 -0.28
CA CYS A 134 -26.94 11.36 -0.83
C CYS A 134 -25.75 11.23 0.14
N PRO A 135 -25.43 10.01 0.61
CA PRO A 135 -24.35 9.80 1.59
C PRO A 135 -23.02 10.41 1.13
N TYR A 136 -22.62 10.18 -0.13
CA TYR A 136 -21.41 10.77 -0.68
C TYR A 136 -21.38 12.31 -0.60
N PHE A 137 -22.45 12.99 -1.04
CA PHE A 137 -22.48 14.45 -1.02
C PHE A 137 -22.59 15.02 0.40
N SER A 138 -23.25 14.29 1.31
CA SER A 138 -23.29 14.59 2.74
C SER A 138 -21.90 14.49 3.36
N ASP A 139 -21.25 13.34 3.27
CA ASP A 139 -19.91 13.09 3.83
C ASP A 139 -18.89 14.08 3.26
N ARG A 140 -18.95 14.34 1.95
CA ARG A 140 -18.06 15.31 1.30
C ARG A 140 -18.24 16.71 1.88
N ALA A 141 -19.49 17.14 2.08
CA ALA A 141 -19.79 18.44 2.67
C ALA A 141 -19.40 18.51 4.15
N ILE A 142 -19.55 17.41 4.90
CA ILE A 142 -19.10 17.32 6.29
C ILE A 142 -17.58 17.42 6.34
N ALA A 143 -16.87 16.57 5.62
CA ALA A 143 -15.41 16.55 5.58
C ALA A 143 -14.84 17.90 5.12
N SER A 144 -15.40 18.52 4.08
CA SER A 144 -14.89 19.81 3.56
C SER A 144 -15.05 20.96 4.56
N ASN A 145 -16.10 20.96 5.38
CA ASN A 145 -16.44 22.07 6.30
C ASN A 145 -16.04 21.82 7.76
N ARG A 146 -15.66 20.60 8.13
CA ARG A 146 -15.28 20.25 9.50
C ARG A 146 -13.76 20.30 9.71
N ARG A 147 -13.40 20.40 10.99
CA ARG A 147 -12.05 20.64 11.50
C ARG A 147 -11.00 19.69 10.95
N ILE A 148 -11.30 18.40 10.82
CA ILE A 148 -10.35 17.40 10.35
C ILE A 148 -11.02 16.52 9.31
N ALA A 149 -10.54 16.56 8.07
CA ALA A 149 -11.00 15.70 7.00
C ALA A 149 -10.07 14.49 6.89
N ALA A 150 -10.62 13.29 7.01
CA ALA A 150 -9.89 12.04 6.87
C ALA A 150 -10.21 11.38 5.54
N MET A 151 -9.19 10.99 4.78
CA MET A 151 -9.36 10.40 3.45
C MET A 151 -8.18 9.52 3.07
N THR A 152 -8.31 8.77 1.98
CA THR A 152 -7.15 8.06 1.45
C THR A 152 -6.16 9.05 0.82
N LEU A 153 -4.87 8.72 0.82
CA LEU A 153 -3.85 9.53 0.17
C LEU A 153 -4.12 9.69 -1.33
N ALA A 154 -4.63 8.65 -1.99
CA ALA A 154 -5.07 8.72 -3.39
C ALA A 154 -6.17 9.76 -3.59
N TYR A 155 -7.23 9.73 -2.75
CA TYR A 155 -8.33 10.68 -2.83
C TYR A 155 -7.87 12.10 -2.51
N PHE A 156 -6.96 12.25 -1.55
CA PHE A 156 -6.27 13.51 -1.30
C PHE A 156 -5.60 13.98 -2.59
N MET A 157 -4.59 13.29 -3.11
CA MET A 157 -3.85 13.73 -4.31
C MET A 157 -4.75 14.03 -5.52
N GLN A 158 -5.76 13.19 -5.80
CA GLN A 158 -6.70 13.37 -6.90
C GLN A 158 -7.63 14.58 -6.75
N THR A 159 -7.89 15.04 -5.53
CA THR A 159 -8.73 16.22 -5.27
C THR A 159 -7.93 17.53 -5.22
N ALA A 160 -6.63 17.47 -5.50
CA ALA A 160 -5.82 18.67 -5.68
C ALA A 160 -6.40 19.54 -6.82
N GLY A 161 -6.46 20.85 -6.60
CA GLY A 161 -7.09 21.79 -7.54
C GLY A 161 -8.62 21.79 -7.54
N SER A 162 -9.29 20.94 -6.74
CA SER A 162 -10.75 21.02 -6.57
C SER A 162 -11.15 22.16 -5.64
N ASP A 163 -12.27 22.84 -5.94
CA ASP A 163 -12.84 23.90 -5.09
C ASP A 163 -13.38 23.37 -3.74
N VAL A 164 -13.46 22.06 -3.56
CA VAL A 164 -14.06 21.43 -2.37
C VAL A 164 -13.03 21.28 -1.25
N PHE A 165 -11.79 20.90 -1.59
CA PHE A 165 -10.74 20.58 -0.62
C PHE A 165 -9.50 21.44 -0.88
N GLY A 166 -9.58 22.70 -0.42
CA GLY A 166 -8.50 23.67 -0.50
C GLY A 166 -7.34 23.42 0.47
N LYS A 167 -6.44 24.40 0.60
CA LYS A 167 -5.31 24.33 1.53
C LYS A 167 -5.80 24.28 2.99
N ARG A 168 -5.14 23.48 3.84
CA ARG A 168 -5.37 23.42 5.30
C ARG A 168 -4.11 23.74 6.10
N ASP A 169 -4.26 24.05 7.40
CA ASP A 169 -3.14 24.45 8.24
C ASP A 169 -2.18 23.29 8.53
N VAL A 170 -2.73 22.10 8.80
CA VAL A 170 -1.95 20.88 9.08
C VAL A 170 -2.34 19.76 8.13
N VAL A 171 -1.36 19.04 7.62
CA VAL A 171 -1.56 17.79 6.86
C VAL A 171 -0.83 16.68 7.59
N VAL A 172 -1.55 15.63 7.92
CA VAL A 172 -0.99 14.40 8.48
C VAL A 172 -1.05 13.31 7.41
N VAL A 173 0.10 12.72 7.11
CA VAL A 173 0.22 11.55 6.24
C VAL A 173 0.67 10.39 7.10
N ASP A 174 -0.24 9.48 7.41
CA ASP A 174 0.09 8.22 8.06
C ASP A 174 0.61 7.21 7.04
N GLU A 175 1.48 6.33 7.49
CA GLU A 175 2.27 5.41 6.67
C GLU A 175 3.08 6.09 5.55
N ALA A 176 3.57 7.31 5.75
CA ALA A 176 4.23 8.12 4.72
C ALA A 176 5.50 7.51 4.06
N HIS A 177 5.98 6.33 4.48
CA HIS A 177 7.18 5.69 3.93
C HIS A 177 7.09 5.39 2.43
N GLY A 178 5.88 5.21 1.88
CA GLY A 178 5.65 4.90 0.47
C GLY A 178 5.33 6.13 -0.39
N LEU A 179 5.39 7.35 0.17
CA LEU A 179 4.90 8.57 -0.47
C LEU A 179 5.51 8.82 -1.85
N GLY A 180 6.82 8.63 -1.99
CA GLY A 180 7.52 8.75 -3.27
C GLY A 180 7.06 7.70 -4.28
N GLU A 181 7.02 6.43 -3.89
CA GLU A 181 6.57 5.35 -4.77
C GLU A 181 5.11 5.47 -5.19
N TRP A 182 4.23 5.93 -4.31
CA TRP A 182 2.83 6.18 -4.64
C TRP A 182 2.68 7.35 -5.61
N ALA A 183 3.44 8.42 -5.44
CA ALA A 183 3.45 9.52 -6.39
C ALA A 183 3.94 9.07 -7.77
N GLU A 184 5.00 8.26 -7.84
CA GLU A 184 5.45 7.69 -9.11
C GLU A 184 4.38 6.82 -9.76
N MET A 185 3.71 5.98 -8.96
CA MET A 185 2.62 5.13 -9.43
C MET A 185 1.43 5.94 -9.93
N TYR A 186 1.00 6.98 -9.21
CA TYR A 186 -0.14 7.81 -9.61
C TYR A 186 0.15 8.70 -10.81
N ALA A 187 1.41 9.08 -11.00
CA ALA A 187 1.86 9.87 -12.14
C ALA A 187 2.33 9.01 -13.34
N THR A 188 2.32 7.68 -13.21
CA THR A 188 2.59 6.76 -14.33
C THR A 188 1.42 6.79 -15.31
N ILE A 189 1.74 6.90 -16.60
CA ILE A 189 0.77 6.97 -17.68
C ILE A 189 0.82 5.65 -18.44
N ASP A 190 -0.26 4.87 -18.34
CA ASP A 190 -0.43 3.63 -19.08
C ASP A 190 -1.25 3.89 -20.36
N LEU A 191 -0.64 3.65 -21.52
CA LEU A 191 -1.25 3.74 -22.83
C LEU A 191 -1.43 2.31 -23.35
N SER A 192 -2.66 1.79 -23.24
CA SER A 192 -2.96 0.40 -23.60
C SER A 192 -4.43 0.25 -24.05
N PRO A 193 -4.81 -0.92 -24.59
CA PRO A 193 -6.23 -1.24 -24.85
C PRO A 193 -7.14 -1.13 -23.63
N GLU A 194 -6.58 -1.26 -22.41
CA GLU A 194 -7.34 -1.17 -21.16
C GLU A 194 -7.65 0.29 -20.78
N THR A 195 -6.75 1.23 -21.09
CA THR A 195 -6.90 2.65 -20.74
C THR A 195 -7.50 3.49 -21.86
N ILE A 196 -7.33 3.05 -23.11
CA ILE A 196 -7.78 3.75 -24.32
C ILE A 196 -8.71 2.84 -25.14
N PRO A 197 -10.04 3.01 -25.05
CA PRO A 197 -10.99 2.12 -25.72
C PRO A 197 -10.86 2.05 -27.25
N MET A 198 -10.41 3.14 -27.88
CA MET A 198 -10.16 3.20 -29.33
C MET A 198 -8.74 2.73 -29.73
N TRP A 199 -8.06 1.95 -28.90
CA TRP A 199 -6.68 1.52 -29.14
C TRP A 199 -6.45 0.87 -30.50
N SER A 200 -7.39 0.02 -30.95
CA SER A 200 -7.31 -0.66 -32.24
C SER A 200 -7.28 0.27 -33.46
N ASP A 201 -7.75 1.50 -33.28
CA ASP A 201 -7.81 2.53 -34.33
C ASP A 201 -6.58 3.45 -34.29
N LEU A 202 -5.67 3.25 -33.32
CA LEU A 202 -4.47 4.05 -33.16
C LEU A 202 -3.29 3.48 -33.96
N ASP A 203 -2.58 4.38 -34.61
CA ASP A 203 -1.25 4.12 -35.15
C ASP A 203 -0.21 4.43 -34.06
N VAL A 204 0.19 3.39 -33.33
CA VAL A 204 1.13 3.49 -32.19
C VAL A 204 2.56 3.30 -32.73
N PRO A 205 3.37 4.37 -32.81
CA PRO A 205 4.73 4.28 -33.35
C PRO A 205 5.66 3.53 -32.38
N THR A 206 6.84 3.18 -32.87
CA THR A 206 7.97 2.84 -31.99
C THR A 206 8.40 4.07 -31.19
N LEU A 207 8.57 3.90 -29.87
CA LEU A 207 8.96 4.96 -28.95
C LEU A 207 10.33 4.63 -28.34
N ASP A 208 11.39 5.09 -29.01
CA ASP A 208 12.78 4.88 -28.56
C ASP A 208 13.25 5.91 -27.52
N GLY A 209 12.43 6.92 -27.22
CA GLY A 209 12.78 8.02 -26.34
C GLY A 209 11.59 8.91 -25.95
N LEU A 210 11.91 9.96 -25.19
CA LEU A 210 10.92 10.91 -24.69
C LEU A 210 10.35 11.81 -25.78
N ASP A 211 11.14 12.19 -26.78
CA ASP A 211 10.68 13.03 -27.90
C ASP A 211 9.54 12.35 -28.67
N GLU A 212 9.71 11.07 -29.00
CA GLU A 212 8.67 10.27 -29.67
C GLU A 212 7.45 10.10 -28.76
N ALA A 213 7.65 9.86 -27.47
CA ALA A 213 6.56 9.69 -26.50
C ALA A 213 5.72 10.96 -26.35
N VAL A 214 6.36 12.14 -26.32
CA VAL A 214 5.68 13.44 -26.26
C VAL A 214 4.91 13.71 -27.54
N ALA A 215 5.51 13.45 -28.70
CA ALA A 215 4.81 13.58 -29.98
C ALA A 215 3.61 12.63 -30.08
N PHE A 216 3.67 11.44 -29.48
CA PHE A 216 2.52 10.54 -29.41
C PHE A 216 1.47 11.01 -28.41
N ALA A 217 1.88 11.52 -27.24
CA ALA A 217 1.01 12.12 -26.23
C ALA A 217 0.16 13.28 -26.82
N GLU A 218 0.78 14.18 -27.59
CA GLU A 218 0.08 15.28 -28.28
C GLU A 218 -1.01 14.77 -29.25
N ARG A 219 -0.73 13.72 -30.01
CA ARG A 219 -1.72 13.11 -30.92
C ARG A 219 -2.86 12.46 -30.14
N LEU A 220 -2.54 11.71 -29.08
CA LEU A 220 -3.53 11.08 -28.22
C LEU A 220 -4.45 12.10 -27.55
N GLU A 221 -3.90 13.22 -27.08
CA GLU A 221 -4.69 14.26 -26.44
C GLU A 221 -5.78 14.80 -27.39
N HIS A 222 -5.46 15.00 -28.67
CA HIS A 222 -6.44 15.44 -29.67
C HIS A 222 -7.54 14.41 -29.92
N LEU A 223 -7.16 13.13 -30.06
CA LEU A 223 -8.11 12.03 -30.32
C LEU A 223 -9.05 11.81 -29.12
N THR A 224 -8.47 11.76 -27.93
CA THR A 224 -9.21 11.58 -26.67
C THR A 224 -10.11 12.78 -26.39
N GLU A 225 -9.69 14.02 -26.69
CA GLU A 225 -10.54 15.21 -26.56
C GLU A 225 -11.77 15.11 -27.46
N ARG A 226 -11.59 14.71 -28.72
CA ARG A 226 -12.71 14.53 -29.65
C ARG A 226 -13.70 13.48 -29.13
N ARG A 227 -13.21 12.33 -28.67
CA ARG A 227 -14.07 11.26 -28.13
C ARG A 227 -14.82 11.72 -26.88
N VAL A 228 -14.17 12.44 -25.96
CA VAL A 228 -14.83 13.02 -24.78
C VAL A 228 -15.91 14.03 -25.18
N LYS A 229 -15.69 14.86 -26.21
CA LYS A 229 -16.70 15.79 -26.72
C LYS A 229 -17.92 15.06 -27.29
N GLU A 230 -17.71 13.96 -28.01
CA GLU A 230 -18.78 13.10 -28.53
C GLU A 230 -19.61 12.51 -27.39
N LEU A 231 -18.97 11.91 -26.37
CA LEU A 231 -19.65 11.36 -25.19
C LEU A 231 -20.45 12.44 -24.46
N ARG A 232 -19.86 13.62 -24.21
CA ARG A 232 -20.57 14.75 -23.57
C ARG A 232 -21.74 15.29 -24.41
N GLY A 233 -21.79 14.96 -25.70
CA GLY A 233 -22.92 15.28 -26.59
C GLY A 233 -24.17 14.46 -26.32
N ASN A 234 -24.04 13.27 -25.73
CA ASN A 234 -25.15 12.38 -25.42
C ASN A 234 -25.98 12.91 -24.22
N ALA A 235 -27.29 12.66 -24.25
CA ALA A 235 -28.21 13.07 -23.18
C ALA A 235 -28.01 12.22 -21.91
N GLU A 236 -27.82 10.92 -22.11
CA GLU A 236 -27.53 9.92 -21.09
C GLU A 236 -26.41 9.02 -21.59
N LEU A 237 -25.50 8.67 -20.68
CA LEU A 237 -24.43 7.73 -20.91
C LEU A 237 -24.76 6.39 -20.26
N THR A 238 -24.40 5.31 -20.94
CA THR A 238 -24.33 3.98 -20.30
C THR A 238 -23.21 3.97 -19.24
N PRO A 239 -23.24 3.03 -18.27
CA PRO A 239 -22.16 2.88 -17.28
C PRO A 239 -20.76 2.75 -17.92
N ASP A 240 -20.66 2.01 -19.04
CA ASP A 240 -19.41 1.82 -19.77
C ASP A 240 -18.93 3.13 -20.42
N GLU A 241 -19.84 3.92 -20.99
CA GLU A 241 -19.52 5.23 -21.56
C GLU A 241 -19.11 6.25 -20.48
N VAL A 242 -19.66 6.16 -19.26
CA VAL A 242 -19.20 6.97 -18.12
C VAL A 242 -17.78 6.58 -17.74
N ALA A 243 -17.50 5.28 -17.63
CA ALA A 243 -16.16 4.78 -17.32
C ALA A 243 -15.14 5.19 -18.40
N GLU A 244 -15.51 5.07 -19.68
CA GLU A 244 -14.70 5.54 -20.81
C GLU A 244 -14.43 7.05 -20.70
N ARG A 245 -15.47 7.87 -20.53
CA ARG A 245 -15.33 9.34 -20.42
C ARG A 245 -14.38 9.72 -19.28
N ASP A 246 -14.52 9.09 -18.12
CA ASP A 246 -13.74 9.41 -16.93
C ASP A 246 -12.28 8.94 -17.09
N SER A 247 -12.05 7.76 -17.67
CA SER A 247 -10.71 7.27 -18.04
C SER A 247 -10.02 8.22 -19.02
N LEU A 248 -10.71 8.63 -20.09
CA LEU A 248 -10.16 9.55 -21.10
C LEU A 248 -9.88 10.95 -20.54
N ASN A 249 -10.72 11.48 -19.64
CA ASN A 249 -10.43 12.76 -18.99
C ASN A 249 -9.21 12.69 -18.08
N LYS A 250 -9.06 11.58 -17.34
CA LYS A 250 -7.89 11.33 -16.52
C LYS A 250 -6.64 11.26 -17.39
N LEU A 251 -6.65 10.41 -18.42
CA LEU A 251 -5.55 10.26 -19.36
C LEU A 251 -5.13 11.59 -19.97
N ARG A 252 -6.08 12.43 -20.41
CA ARG A 252 -5.77 13.77 -20.94
C ARG A 252 -5.07 14.66 -19.93
N SER A 253 -5.49 14.62 -18.66
CA SER A 253 -4.86 15.40 -17.59
C SER A 253 -3.43 14.92 -17.35
N ASP A 254 -3.23 13.60 -17.33
CA ASP A 254 -1.92 12.98 -17.13
C ASP A 254 -0.98 13.29 -18.32
N LEU A 255 -1.47 13.20 -19.57
CA LEU A 255 -0.73 13.55 -20.78
C LEU A 255 -0.36 15.04 -20.83
N SER A 256 -1.27 15.93 -20.44
CA SER A 256 -0.98 17.38 -20.34
C SER A 256 0.13 17.63 -19.34
N TRP A 257 0.07 16.98 -18.17
CA TRP A 257 1.09 17.11 -17.14
C TRP A 257 2.46 16.62 -17.62
N PHE A 258 2.53 15.43 -18.23
CA PHE A 258 3.77 14.91 -18.83
C PHE A 258 4.37 15.87 -19.85
N GLN A 259 3.54 16.42 -20.75
CA GLN A 259 3.99 17.37 -21.77
C GLN A 259 4.47 18.70 -21.16
N GLU A 260 3.77 19.24 -20.16
CA GLU A 260 4.17 20.45 -19.46
C GLU A 260 5.49 20.26 -18.72
N ASP A 261 5.66 19.10 -18.08
CA ASP A 261 6.85 18.76 -17.34
C ASP A 261 8.06 18.52 -18.27
N TYR A 262 7.87 17.81 -19.37
CA TYR A 262 8.91 17.60 -20.38
C TYR A 262 9.44 18.91 -20.98
N ARG A 263 8.56 19.90 -21.17
CA ARG A 263 8.93 21.21 -21.75
C ARG A 263 9.58 22.16 -20.75
N ASP A 264 9.58 21.82 -19.46
CA ASP A 264 10.12 22.64 -18.38
C ASP A 264 11.60 22.30 -18.13
N PRO A 265 12.55 23.16 -18.53
CA PRO A 265 13.98 22.89 -18.38
C PRO A 265 14.45 22.86 -16.92
N GLU A 266 13.65 23.40 -16.00
CA GLU A 266 13.95 23.42 -14.56
C GLU A 266 13.28 22.25 -13.82
N SER A 267 12.56 21.37 -14.51
CA SER A 267 11.95 20.21 -13.87
C SER A 267 13.01 19.22 -13.38
N ALA A 268 12.88 18.82 -12.11
CA ALA A 268 13.67 17.75 -11.52
C ALA A 268 13.16 16.33 -11.87
N THR A 269 11.95 16.24 -12.44
CA THR A 269 11.34 14.96 -12.80
C THR A 269 12.04 14.39 -14.04
N THR A 270 12.45 13.13 -13.96
CA THR A 270 12.96 12.39 -15.13
C THR A 270 11.92 11.36 -15.56
N TRP A 271 11.99 10.90 -16.80
CA TRP A 271 10.97 10.01 -17.37
C TRP A 271 11.60 8.81 -18.07
N VAL A 272 10.94 7.66 -17.96
CA VAL A 272 11.31 6.42 -18.63
C VAL A 272 10.11 5.93 -19.45
N VAL A 273 10.37 5.48 -20.68
CA VAL A 273 9.34 4.96 -21.59
C VAL A 273 9.59 3.48 -21.80
N ASP A 274 8.56 2.67 -21.54
CA ASP A 274 8.59 1.22 -21.76
C ASP A 274 7.63 0.85 -22.90
N GLN A 275 8.16 0.19 -23.93
CA GLN A 275 7.40 -0.41 -25.02
C GLN A 275 8.00 -1.78 -25.38
N ALA A 276 7.61 -2.83 -24.63
CA ALA A 276 8.31 -4.12 -24.64
C ALA A 276 8.29 -4.83 -26.01
N ASP A 277 7.21 -4.70 -26.78
CA ASP A 277 7.01 -5.43 -28.05
C ASP A 277 7.15 -4.51 -29.31
N GLY A 278 7.61 -3.27 -29.14
CA GLY A 278 7.82 -2.32 -30.24
C GLY A 278 6.53 -1.73 -30.83
N GLU A 279 6.55 -1.44 -32.14
CA GLU A 279 5.44 -0.82 -32.88
C GLU A 279 4.08 -1.51 -32.60
N GLY A 280 3.03 -0.72 -32.36
CA GLY A 280 1.70 -1.24 -32.04
C GLY A 280 1.51 -1.72 -30.59
N ALA A 281 2.59 -1.89 -29.82
CA ALA A 281 2.52 -2.41 -28.45
C ALA A 281 2.08 -1.34 -27.44
N PRO A 282 1.49 -1.76 -26.30
CA PRO A 282 1.23 -0.89 -25.17
C PRO A 282 2.49 -0.14 -24.71
N VAL A 283 2.29 1.08 -24.24
CA VAL A 283 3.36 1.98 -23.79
C VAL A 283 3.08 2.39 -22.35
N THR A 284 4.09 2.33 -21.50
CA THR A 284 4.01 2.92 -20.16
C THR A 284 5.06 4.03 -20.03
N ILE A 285 4.61 5.22 -19.65
CA ILE A 285 5.46 6.39 -19.41
C ILE A 285 5.55 6.60 -17.90
N LYS A 286 6.75 6.44 -17.33
CA LYS A 286 7.00 6.38 -15.89
C LYS A 286 7.80 7.59 -15.43
N PRO A 287 7.29 8.42 -14.49
CA PRO A 287 8.08 9.47 -13.89
C PRO A 287 9.03 8.89 -12.83
N MET A 288 10.12 9.59 -12.64
CA MET A 288 11.20 9.31 -11.72
C MET A 288 11.47 10.59 -10.93
N ASN A 289 11.51 10.47 -9.60
CA ASN A 289 11.55 11.60 -8.66
C ASN A 289 10.34 12.55 -8.87
N PRO A 290 9.12 12.16 -8.47
CA PRO A 290 7.89 12.88 -8.76
C PRO A 290 7.70 14.11 -7.87
N GLU A 291 8.76 14.89 -7.63
CA GLU A 291 8.78 16.06 -6.76
C GLU A 291 7.73 17.10 -7.20
N ARG A 292 7.67 17.40 -8.49
CA ARG A 292 6.67 18.35 -9.02
C ARG A 292 5.24 17.86 -8.82
N TYR A 293 5.00 16.56 -8.99
CA TYR A 293 3.70 15.96 -8.73
C TYR A 293 3.33 16.11 -7.25
N LEU A 294 4.23 15.76 -6.34
CA LEU A 294 4.03 15.89 -4.89
C LEU A 294 3.86 17.35 -4.45
N LYS A 295 4.57 18.28 -5.10
CA LYS A 295 4.43 19.71 -4.83
C LYS A 295 2.97 20.16 -4.94
N HIS A 296 2.34 19.90 -6.08
CA HIS A 296 0.97 20.36 -6.31
C HIS A 296 -0.09 19.50 -5.62
N THR A 297 0.15 18.19 -5.52
CA THR A 297 -0.86 17.26 -5.00
C THR A 297 -0.81 17.10 -3.48
N VAL A 298 0.32 17.42 -2.85
CA VAL A 298 0.54 17.27 -1.40
C VAL A 298 1.04 18.57 -0.76
N TRP A 299 2.21 19.08 -1.17
CA TRP A 299 2.91 20.13 -0.42
C TRP A 299 2.22 21.49 -0.45
N ASP A 300 1.60 21.87 -1.57
CA ASP A 300 0.86 23.13 -1.68
C ASP A 300 -0.48 23.11 -0.90
N ARG A 301 -0.89 21.94 -0.38
CA ARG A 301 -2.17 21.73 0.32
C ARG A 301 -2.11 21.89 1.84
N GLY A 302 -0.91 22.07 2.40
CA GLY A 302 -0.68 22.24 3.83
C GLY A 302 0.23 23.42 4.13
N ASN A 303 0.18 23.96 5.36
CA ASN A 303 1.27 24.81 5.86
C ASN A 303 2.29 24.00 6.67
N LYS A 304 1.81 23.03 7.45
CA LYS A 304 2.63 22.19 8.32
C LYS A 304 2.31 20.72 8.05
N PHE A 305 3.34 19.87 8.05
CA PHE A 305 3.21 18.46 7.71
C PHE A 305 3.75 17.58 8.82
N ALA A 306 2.99 16.53 9.16
CA ALA A 306 3.48 15.42 9.94
C ALA A 306 3.40 14.13 9.11
N LEU A 307 4.55 13.50 8.88
CA LEU A 307 4.69 12.29 8.08
C LEU A 307 5.03 11.14 9.02
N LEU A 308 4.06 10.28 9.33
CA LEU A 308 4.21 9.20 10.30
C LEU A 308 4.51 7.89 9.55
N SER A 309 5.49 7.13 10.04
CA SER A 309 5.73 5.76 9.58
C SER A 309 6.72 5.05 10.50
N ALA A 310 6.67 3.72 10.57
CA ALA A 310 7.70 2.94 11.25
C ALA A 310 9.03 2.87 10.49
N THR A 311 8.99 3.08 9.16
CA THR A 311 10.05 2.66 8.23
C THR A 311 10.57 3.77 7.33
N ILE A 312 10.54 5.02 7.80
CA ILE A 312 11.37 6.09 7.25
C ILE A 312 12.79 5.86 7.77
N LEU A 313 13.58 5.09 7.01
CA LEU A 313 14.88 4.57 7.45
C LEU A 313 16.00 5.63 7.44
N ASN A 314 15.96 6.52 6.47
CA ASN A 314 16.97 7.55 6.27
C ASN A 314 16.28 8.87 5.89
N LYS A 315 16.44 9.89 6.74
CA LYS A 315 15.78 11.20 6.57
C LYS A 315 16.16 11.84 5.24
N ASP A 316 17.46 11.96 4.95
CA ASP A 316 17.94 12.68 3.79
C ASP A 316 17.52 12.00 2.48
N ALA A 317 17.60 10.67 2.44
CA ALA A 317 17.13 9.90 1.29
C ALA A 317 15.60 9.98 1.10
N PHE A 318 14.83 10.03 2.19
CA PHE A 318 13.38 10.24 2.12
C PHE A 318 13.06 11.63 1.57
N CYS A 319 13.66 12.67 2.16
CA CYS A 319 13.51 14.07 1.73
C CYS A 319 13.84 14.25 0.24
N ALA A 320 14.96 13.70 -0.22
CA ALA A 320 15.35 13.75 -1.64
C ALA A 320 14.35 13.06 -2.57
N ASN A 321 13.75 11.93 -2.14
CA ASN A 321 12.75 11.21 -2.95
C ASN A 321 11.45 12.01 -3.08
N VAL A 322 11.04 12.71 -2.02
CA VAL A 322 9.75 13.41 -1.98
C VAL A 322 9.82 14.92 -2.26
N GLY A 323 11.01 15.44 -2.60
CA GLY A 323 11.21 16.85 -2.92
C GLY A 323 11.14 17.79 -1.72
N LEU A 324 11.71 17.38 -0.58
CA LEU A 324 11.80 18.20 0.62
C LEU A 324 13.25 18.56 0.92
N ASP A 325 13.48 19.77 1.42
CA ASP A 325 14.78 20.16 1.96
C ASP A 325 14.98 19.53 3.35
N PRO A 326 16.03 18.70 3.56
CA PRO A 326 16.34 18.14 4.88
C PRO A 326 16.51 19.20 5.97
N ASP A 327 16.95 20.41 5.64
CA ASP A 327 17.14 21.47 6.62
C ASP A 327 15.81 22.02 7.17
N ASP A 328 14.72 21.93 6.41
CA ASP A 328 13.37 22.35 6.84
C ASP A 328 12.58 21.22 7.53
N VAL A 329 13.17 20.04 7.62
CA VAL A 329 12.55 18.81 8.12
C VAL A 329 13.16 18.39 9.46
N ALA A 330 12.34 18.08 10.46
CA ALA A 330 12.77 17.38 11.68
C ALA A 330 12.46 15.90 11.60
N LEU A 331 13.29 15.07 12.24
CA LEU A 331 13.00 13.66 12.50
C LEU A 331 12.80 13.48 14.01
N VAL A 332 11.64 12.93 14.39
CA VAL A 332 11.34 12.49 15.75
C VAL A 332 11.28 10.98 15.75
N GLU A 333 12.08 10.36 16.62
CA GLU A 333 12.15 8.92 16.76
C GLU A 333 11.41 8.47 18.01
N VAL A 334 10.42 7.58 17.83
CA VAL A 334 9.67 7.01 18.94
C VAL A 334 10.26 5.65 19.28
N GLY A 335 10.67 5.47 20.54
CA GLY A 335 11.25 4.20 20.99
C GLY A 335 10.28 3.01 20.84
N HIS A 336 10.83 1.83 20.55
CA HIS A 336 10.07 0.59 20.48
C HIS A 336 9.73 0.08 21.88
N THR A 337 8.48 -0.28 22.12
CA THR A 337 8.00 -0.69 23.47
C THR A 337 7.96 -2.19 23.66
N PHE A 338 7.97 -2.99 22.58
CA PHE A 338 7.88 -4.45 22.75
C PHE A 338 9.25 -5.02 23.11
N PRO A 339 9.32 -6.08 23.93
CA PRO A 339 10.57 -6.80 24.22
C PRO A 339 11.15 -7.49 22.98
N VAL A 340 12.47 -7.45 22.80
CA VAL A 340 13.14 -8.09 21.64
C VAL A 340 13.07 -9.61 21.73
N GLU A 341 12.99 -10.15 22.93
CA GLU A 341 12.81 -11.56 23.24
C GLU A 341 11.50 -12.13 22.69
N ASN A 342 10.47 -11.28 22.55
CA ASN A 342 9.17 -11.67 22.02
C ASN A 342 9.13 -11.71 20.48
N ARG A 343 10.15 -11.16 19.81
CA ARG A 343 10.25 -11.07 18.35
C ARG A 343 11.54 -11.71 17.83
N PRO A 344 11.85 -12.98 18.11
CA PRO A 344 13.09 -13.60 17.64
C PRO A 344 13.16 -13.68 16.12
N LEU A 345 14.36 -13.44 15.57
CA LEU A 345 14.73 -13.80 14.20
C LEU A 345 15.52 -15.11 14.22
N TYR A 346 15.14 -16.03 13.33
CA TYR A 346 15.79 -17.32 13.17
C TYR A 346 16.37 -17.48 11.77
N ASP A 347 17.67 -17.77 11.69
CA ASP A 347 18.32 -18.13 10.44
C ASP A 347 18.02 -19.60 10.12
N VAL A 348 17.27 -19.82 9.04
CA VAL A 348 17.01 -21.17 8.51
C VAL A 348 17.36 -21.25 7.03
N THR A 349 18.25 -20.38 6.56
CA THR A 349 18.52 -20.13 5.15
C THR A 349 18.95 -21.40 4.41
N GLN A 350 18.49 -21.56 3.16
CA GLN A 350 18.74 -22.78 2.35
C GLN A 350 19.44 -22.51 1.00
N GLY A 351 19.74 -21.24 0.71
CA GLY A 351 20.33 -20.79 -0.54
C GLY A 351 19.76 -19.44 -0.98
N LYS A 352 20.14 -18.99 -2.17
CA LYS A 352 19.59 -17.77 -2.78
C LYS A 352 18.28 -18.08 -3.47
N MET A 353 17.31 -17.19 -3.32
CA MET A 353 15.99 -17.31 -3.97
C MET A 353 15.86 -16.40 -5.20
N THR A 354 16.98 -16.10 -5.87
CA THR A 354 17.02 -15.41 -7.17
C THR A 354 16.45 -16.31 -8.27
N TYR A 355 16.13 -15.71 -9.43
CA TYR A 355 15.53 -16.45 -10.56
C TYR A 355 16.37 -17.69 -10.94
N ASP A 356 17.69 -17.56 -11.00
CA ASP A 356 18.60 -18.63 -11.44
C ASP A 356 18.85 -19.73 -10.39
N HIS A 357 18.50 -19.51 -9.12
CA HIS A 357 18.78 -20.44 -8.01
C HIS A 357 17.53 -21.00 -7.35
N ARG A 358 16.36 -20.41 -7.64
CA ARG A 358 15.10 -20.73 -6.97
C ARG A 358 14.74 -22.21 -7.10
N ASP A 359 14.85 -22.78 -8.30
CA ASP A 359 14.35 -24.13 -8.56
C ASP A 359 15.13 -25.20 -7.76
N ASP A 360 16.41 -24.95 -7.45
CA ASP A 360 17.23 -25.80 -6.58
C ASP A 360 17.04 -25.53 -5.08
N THR A 361 16.70 -24.28 -4.73
CA THR A 361 16.63 -23.80 -3.35
C THR A 361 15.25 -24.06 -2.73
N LEU A 362 14.18 -23.87 -3.51
CA LEU A 362 12.81 -23.93 -3.03
C LEU A 362 12.41 -25.30 -2.44
N PRO A 363 12.82 -26.46 -3.01
CA PRO A 363 12.55 -27.75 -2.37
C PRO A 363 13.17 -27.89 -0.97
N LYS A 364 14.35 -27.28 -0.74
CA LYS A 364 15.01 -27.27 0.57
C LYS A 364 14.26 -26.35 1.54
N VAL A 365 13.81 -25.19 1.07
CA VAL A 365 12.95 -24.27 1.83
C VAL A 365 11.64 -24.95 2.22
N ALA A 366 10.96 -25.65 1.31
CA ALA A 366 9.74 -26.40 1.60
C ALA A 366 9.96 -27.48 2.68
N ARG A 367 11.07 -28.23 2.61
CA ARG A 367 11.44 -29.19 3.68
C ARG A 367 11.67 -28.50 5.03
N LYS A 368 12.27 -27.32 5.03
CA LYS A 368 12.48 -26.51 6.24
C LYS A 368 11.16 -26.02 6.81
N ILE A 369 10.24 -25.56 5.97
CA ILE A 369 8.89 -25.16 6.35
C ILE A 369 8.17 -26.32 7.05
N VAL A 370 8.22 -27.55 6.54
CA VAL A 370 7.60 -28.70 7.22
C VAL A 370 8.18 -28.92 8.63
N ARG A 371 9.49 -28.73 8.81
CA ARG A 371 10.11 -28.82 10.15
C ARG A 371 9.63 -27.71 11.09
N ILE A 372 9.46 -26.48 10.57
CA ILE A 372 8.89 -25.36 11.31
C ILE A 372 7.41 -25.66 11.66
N MET A 373 6.61 -26.18 10.73
CA MET A 373 5.24 -26.61 11.00
C MET A 373 5.17 -27.70 12.07
N ALA A 374 6.15 -28.59 12.15
CA ALA A 374 6.26 -29.62 13.18
C ALA A 374 6.69 -29.06 14.55
N GLN A 375 7.44 -27.95 14.58
CA GLN A 375 7.73 -27.19 15.79
C GLN A 375 6.48 -26.48 16.32
N HIS A 376 5.62 -26.02 15.41
CA HIS A 376 4.41 -25.27 15.69
C HIS A 376 3.15 -26.04 15.24
N PRO A 377 2.83 -27.23 15.80
CA PRO A 377 1.74 -28.08 15.31
C PRO A 377 0.34 -27.47 15.49
N ASP A 378 0.17 -26.65 16.53
CA ASP A 378 -1.12 -26.13 17.00
C ASP A 378 -1.27 -24.62 16.77
N GLU A 379 -0.32 -23.97 16.11
CA GLU A 379 -0.30 -22.53 15.90
C GLU A 379 -0.40 -22.17 14.42
N LYS A 380 -1.16 -21.13 14.10
CA LYS A 380 -1.23 -20.58 12.74
C LYS A 380 0.10 -19.97 12.30
N GLY A 381 0.41 -20.12 11.03
CA GLY A 381 1.63 -19.60 10.42
C GLY A 381 1.39 -18.81 9.15
N LEU A 382 2.28 -17.87 8.85
CA LEU A 382 2.27 -17.07 7.62
C LEU A 382 3.55 -17.29 6.82
N ILE A 383 3.44 -17.51 5.52
CA ILE A 383 4.60 -17.67 4.64
C ILE A 383 4.56 -16.58 3.57
N HIS A 384 5.55 -15.69 3.61
CA HIS A 384 5.70 -14.59 2.66
C HIS A 384 6.39 -15.09 1.39
N CYS A 385 5.60 -15.53 0.43
CA CYS A 385 6.06 -16.12 -0.83
C CYS A 385 6.61 -15.08 -1.82
N HIS A 386 6.23 -13.80 -1.68
CA HIS A 386 6.60 -12.65 -2.54
C HIS A 386 6.14 -12.73 -4.02
N SER A 387 5.88 -13.92 -4.56
CA SER A 387 5.37 -14.10 -5.93
C SER A 387 4.45 -15.32 -6.01
N TYR A 388 3.47 -15.27 -6.91
CA TYR A 388 2.56 -16.39 -7.17
C TYR A 388 3.32 -17.63 -7.66
N ALA A 389 4.39 -17.46 -8.44
CA ALA A 389 5.23 -18.58 -8.88
C ALA A 389 5.90 -19.33 -7.70
N ILE A 390 6.32 -18.62 -6.65
CA ILE A 390 6.86 -19.25 -5.43
C ILE A 390 5.73 -19.90 -4.63
N GLN A 391 4.59 -19.23 -4.53
CA GLN A 391 3.42 -19.73 -3.80
C GLN A 391 2.92 -21.06 -4.38
N GLU A 392 2.71 -21.13 -5.70
CA GLU A 392 2.24 -22.33 -6.40
C GLU A 392 3.19 -23.51 -6.21
N GLN A 393 4.49 -23.30 -6.46
CA GLN A 393 5.49 -24.35 -6.27
C GLN A 393 5.60 -24.81 -4.80
N LEU A 394 5.47 -23.89 -3.83
CA LEU A 394 5.44 -24.26 -2.41
C LEU A 394 4.18 -25.06 -2.05
N ASP A 395 3.02 -24.67 -2.55
CA ASP A 395 1.76 -25.38 -2.31
C ASP A 395 1.83 -26.83 -2.82
N ASP A 396 2.37 -27.01 -4.03
CA ASP A 396 2.60 -28.33 -4.63
C ASP A 396 3.55 -29.18 -3.79
N LEU A 397 4.73 -28.64 -3.44
CA LEU A 397 5.74 -29.34 -2.63
C LEU A 397 5.22 -29.70 -1.23
N LEU A 398 4.55 -28.77 -0.55
CA LEU A 398 3.98 -29.01 0.77
C LEU A 398 2.85 -30.04 0.72
N THR A 399 2.09 -30.06 -0.37
CA THR A 399 1.08 -31.08 -0.59
C THR A 399 1.68 -32.45 -0.88
N GLU A 400 2.73 -32.52 -1.70
CA GLU A 400 3.51 -33.75 -1.96
C GLU A 400 4.13 -34.30 -0.66
N PHE A 401 4.63 -33.43 0.20
CA PHE A 401 5.14 -33.78 1.53
C PHE A 401 4.04 -34.20 2.52
N GLY A 402 2.77 -34.14 2.14
CA GLY A 402 1.64 -34.64 2.91
C GLY A 402 1.05 -33.62 3.88
N VAL A 403 1.50 -32.37 3.90
CA VAL A 403 0.98 -31.33 4.82
C VAL A 403 -0.07 -30.40 4.20
N GLY A 404 -0.42 -30.62 2.92
CA GLY A 404 -1.45 -29.86 2.17
C GLY A 404 -2.77 -29.59 2.91
N PRO A 405 -3.33 -30.52 3.73
CA PRO A 405 -4.54 -30.24 4.51
C PRO A 405 -4.47 -29.01 5.44
N ARG A 406 -3.26 -28.58 5.83
CA ARG A 406 -2.99 -27.41 6.66
C ARG A 406 -2.63 -26.16 5.85
N VAL A 407 -2.41 -26.27 4.54
CA VAL A 407 -1.98 -25.16 3.68
C VAL A 407 -3.19 -24.44 3.10
N ARG A 408 -3.14 -23.10 3.07
CA ARG A 408 -4.12 -22.23 2.44
C ARG A 408 -3.38 -21.25 1.53
N SER A 409 -3.82 -21.14 0.29
CA SER A 409 -3.32 -20.20 -0.70
C SER A 409 -4.46 -19.30 -1.18
N HIS A 410 -4.13 -18.34 -2.04
CA HIS A 410 -5.07 -17.40 -2.63
C HIS A 410 -4.55 -16.97 -4.00
N ASP A 411 -5.45 -16.50 -4.86
CA ASP A 411 -5.11 -15.80 -6.09
C ASP A 411 -5.33 -14.28 -5.94
N LYS A 412 -5.28 -13.55 -7.06
CA LYS A 412 -5.48 -12.09 -7.06
C LYS A 412 -6.93 -11.69 -6.80
N ALA A 413 -7.89 -12.51 -7.18
CA ALA A 413 -9.33 -12.22 -7.13
C ALA A 413 -9.96 -12.58 -5.79
N ASP A 414 -9.49 -13.65 -5.12
CA ASP A 414 -10.07 -14.13 -3.85
C ASP A 414 -9.28 -13.77 -2.60
N ARG A 415 -8.16 -13.06 -2.75
CA ARG A 415 -7.20 -12.66 -1.71
C ARG A 415 -7.83 -12.31 -0.36
N ASP A 416 -8.71 -11.31 -0.35
CA ASP A 416 -9.27 -10.75 0.88
C ASP A 416 -10.28 -11.72 1.54
N GLY A 417 -11.00 -12.49 0.71
CA GLY A 417 -11.90 -13.54 1.14
C GLY A 417 -11.14 -14.72 1.78
N ALA A 418 -10.07 -15.19 1.12
CA ALA A 418 -9.22 -16.27 1.60
C ALA A 418 -8.53 -15.90 2.93
N LEU A 419 -7.99 -14.69 3.03
CA LEU A 419 -7.40 -14.18 4.26
C LEU A 419 -8.43 -14.12 5.41
N SER A 420 -9.62 -13.59 5.13
CA SER A 420 -10.71 -13.51 6.12
C SER A 420 -11.20 -14.88 6.56
N ALA A 421 -11.19 -15.87 5.67
CA ALA A 421 -11.51 -17.25 6.01
C ALA A 421 -10.42 -17.88 6.89
N TRP A 422 -9.14 -17.66 6.58
CA TRP A 422 -8.02 -18.15 7.37
C TRP A 422 -7.96 -17.54 8.78
N LYS A 423 -8.19 -16.21 8.89
CA LYS A 423 -8.29 -15.52 10.18
C LYS A 423 -9.38 -16.12 11.08
N ARG A 424 -10.56 -16.42 10.51
CA ARG A 424 -11.71 -17.00 11.23
C ARG A 424 -11.62 -18.51 11.51
N SER A 425 -10.72 -19.23 10.86
CA SER A 425 -10.54 -20.67 11.07
C SER A 425 -9.93 -20.94 12.44
N ASP A 426 -10.42 -21.90 13.21
CA ASP A 426 -9.75 -22.34 14.45
C ASP A 426 -8.64 -23.38 14.19
N ASN A 427 -8.48 -23.82 12.93
CA ASN A 427 -7.42 -24.76 12.59
C ASN A 427 -6.07 -24.01 12.57
N PRO A 428 -4.96 -24.68 12.90
CA PRO A 428 -3.61 -24.10 12.90
C PRO A 428 -3.06 -23.90 11.48
N ASP A 429 -3.90 -23.50 10.53
CA ASP A 429 -3.58 -23.43 9.11
C ASP A 429 -2.39 -22.51 8.82
N VAL A 430 -1.62 -22.86 7.79
CA VAL A 430 -0.51 -22.08 7.26
C VAL A 430 -0.96 -21.38 6.00
N PHE A 431 -0.86 -20.06 5.99
CA PHE A 431 -1.28 -19.23 4.87
C PHE A 431 -0.09 -18.82 4.01
N LEU A 432 -0.13 -19.14 2.70
CA LEU A 432 0.86 -18.72 1.73
C LEU A 432 0.46 -17.35 1.16
N SER A 433 1.15 -16.29 1.56
CA SER A 433 0.83 -14.92 1.16
C SER A 433 1.71 -14.40 0.02
N VAL A 434 1.10 -13.62 -0.86
CA VAL A 434 1.79 -12.86 -1.92
C VAL A 434 1.41 -11.39 -1.80
N LYS A 435 2.40 -10.49 -1.65
CA LYS A 435 2.23 -9.03 -1.55
C LYS A 435 1.30 -8.59 -0.40
N MET A 436 1.55 -9.09 0.81
CA MET A 436 0.74 -8.80 2.01
C MET A 436 1.55 -8.14 3.15
N GLU A 437 2.70 -7.57 2.85
CA GLU A 437 3.66 -7.06 3.83
C GLU A 437 3.16 -5.78 4.53
N GLU A 438 2.18 -5.07 3.93
CA GLU A 438 1.70 -3.76 4.39
C GLU A 438 0.31 -3.77 5.09
N ALA A 439 -0.58 -4.72 4.78
CA ALA A 439 -2.02 -4.64 5.10
C ALA A 439 -2.56 -5.73 6.05
N LEU A 440 -1.70 -6.56 6.64
CA LEU A 440 -2.14 -7.62 7.56
C LEU A 440 -2.13 -7.13 9.01
N ASP A 441 -3.28 -7.21 9.68
CA ASP A 441 -3.35 -7.20 11.14
C ASP A 441 -3.60 -8.60 11.68
N LEU A 442 -2.66 -9.11 12.47
CA LEU A 442 -2.58 -10.48 12.97
C LEU A 442 -2.33 -10.46 14.49
N GLU A 443 -3.26 -9.86 15.23
CA GLU A 443 -3.15 -9.76 16.68
C GLU A 443 -3.27 -11.13 17.38
N GLY A 444 -2.41 -11.36 18.38
CA GLY A 444 -2.49 -12.50 19.28
C GLY A 444 -2.36 -13.86 18.58
N GLU A 445 -3.29 -14.78 18.85
CA GLU A 445 -3.24 -16.16 18.34
C GLU A 445 -3.49 -16.29 16.82
N LEU A 446 -3.73 -15.18 16.12
CA LEU A 446 -3.96 -15.20 14.67
C LEU A 446 -2.71 -15.63 13.89
N CYS A 447 -1.51 -15.41 14.43
CA CYS A 447 -0.26 -15.87 13.86
C CYS A 447 0.83 -15.90 14.93
N ARG A 448 1.51 -17.04 15.13
CA ARG A 448 2.63 -17.15 16.09
C ARG A 448 3.99 -17.29 15.44
N TRP A 449 4.01 -17.56 14.14
CA TRP A 449 5.24 -17.70 13.41
C TRP A 449 5.08 -17.33 11.94
N GLN A 450 6.15 -16.84 11.34
CA GLN A 450 6.18 -16.55 9.92
C GLN A 450 7.50 -16.92 9.25
N VAL A 451 7.47 -17.09 7.93
CA VAL A 451 8.66 -17.38 7.12
C VAL A 451 8.80 -16.33 6.01
N LEU A 452 9.97 -15.70 5.93
CA LEU A 452 10.36 -14.89 4.77
C LEU A 452 11.09 -15.79 3.78
N CYS A 453 10.37 -16.20 2.72
CA CYS A 453 10.91 -17.13 1.72
C CYS A 453 11.89 -16.49 0.75
N LYS A 454 11.86 -15.17 0.57
CA LYS A 454 12.65 -14.45 -0.42
C LYS A 454 12.93 -13.04 0.10
N ALA A 455 14.12 -12.51 -0.17
CA ALA A 455 14.37 -11.09 0.05
C ALA A 455 13.55 -10.22 -0.94
N PRO A 456 12.81 -9.21 -0.45
CA PRO A 456 11.92 -8.34 -1.25
C PRO A 456 12.69 -7.29 -2.07
N TYR A 457 13.74 -7.69 -2.77
CA TYR A 457 14.47 -6.78 -3.64
C TYR A 457 13.59 -6.28 -4.80
N PRO A 458 13.64 -4.98 -5.14
CA PRO A 458 12.98 -4.45 -6.33
C PRO A 458 13.37 -5.22 -7.60
N ASN A 459 12.42 -5.39 -8.52
CA ASN A 459 12.64 -6.15 -9.74
C ASN A 459 13.57 -5.39 -10.69
N THR A 460 14.77 -5.90 -10.93
CA THR A 460 15.77 -5.27 -11.82
C THR A 460 15.39 -5.27 -13.29
N ARG A 461 14.34 -6.01 -13.68
CA ARG A 461 13.76 -5.94 -15.03
C ARG A 461 12.77 -4.78 -15.21
N ASP A 462 12.32 -4.15 -14.12
CA ASP A 462 11.57 -2.91 -14.22
C ASP A 462 12.52 -1.78 -14.60
N SER A 463 12.17 -1.01 -15.61
CA SER A 463 13.04 0.02 -16.20
C SER A 463 13.39 1.15 -15.23
N ARG A 464 12.49 1.54 -14.32
CA ARG A 464 12.81 2.52 -13.26
C ARG A 464 13.87 1.97 -12.33
N VAL A 465 13.74 0.71 -11.90
CA VAL A 465 14.72 0.05 -11.04
C VAL A 465 16.06 -0.05 -11.76
N ALA A 466 16.07 -0.53 -13.00
CA ALA A 466 17.27 -0.63 -13.81
C ALA A 466 17.97 0.73 -13.93
N ARG A 467 17.20 1.78 -14.27
CA ARG A 467 17.72 3.13 -14.40
C ARG A 467 18.32 3.67 -13.10
N ARG A 468 17.64 3.47 -11.96
CA ARG A 468 18.18 3.86 -10.63
C ARG A 468 19.51 3.18 -10.33
N LEU A 469 19.64 1.90 -10.68
CA LEU A 469 20.87 1.14 -10.45
C LEU A 469 22.01 1.60 -11.36
N GLU A 470 21.71 1.93 -12.62
CA GLU A 470 22.66 2.56 -13.56
C GLU A 470 23.16 3.90 -13.03
N ASP A 471 22.27 4.70 -12.44
CA ASP A 471 22.59 5.98 -11.79
C ASP A 471 23.27 5.80 -10.40
N GLY A 472 23.61 4.56 -10.01
CA GLY A 472 24.36 4.25 -8.80
C GLY A 472 23.55 4.26 -7.50
N GLN A 473 22.21 4.29 -7.57
CA GLN A 473 21.33 4.39 -6.40
C GLN A 473 21.15 3.07 -5.63
N TRP A 474 22.25 2.34 -5.40
CA TRP A 474 22.24 1.07 -4.66
C TRP A 474 21.73 1.21 -3.22
N GLY A 475 22.00 2.34 -2.56
CA GLY A 475 21.46 2.61 -1.22
C GLY A 475 19.93 2.59 -1.19
N TRP A 476 19.27 3.16 -2.19
CA TRP A 476 17.80 3.10 -2.32
C TRP A 476 17.32 1.66 -2.50
N TYR A 477 18.02 0.85 -3.31
CA TYR A 477 17.68 -0.55 -3.57
C TYR A 477 17.69 -1.40 -2.29
N TYR A 478 18.74 -1.25 -1.47
CA TYR A 478 18.84 -1.95 -0.18
C TYR A 478 17.83 -1.43 0.84
N ARG A 479 17.66 -0.10 0.97
CA ARG A 479 16.66 0.48 1.89
C ARG A 479 15.24 0.05 1.57
N THR A 480 14.88 -0.01 0.30
CA THR A 480 13.55 -0.44 -0.15
C THR A 480 13.27 -1.87 0.28
N ALA A 481 14.23 -2.78 0.09
CA ALA A 481 14.09 -4.17 0.54
C ALA A 481 14.06 -4.27 2.08
N LEU A 482 14.95 -3.54 2.78
CA LEU A 482 15.00 -3.54 4.25
C LEU A 482 13.68 -3.04 4.86
N ARG A 483 13.09 -1.97 4.30
CA ARG A 483 11.77 -1.46 4.69
C ARG A 483 10.72 -2.55 4.67
N THR A 484 10.60 -3.29 3.57
CA THR A 484 9.62 -4.36 3.41
C THR A 484 9.87 -5.52 4.39
N VAL A 485 11.14 -5.87 4.65
CA VAL A 485 11.48 -6.88 5.68
C VAL A 485 11.06 -6.43 7.07
N ILE A 486 11.36 -5.20 7.46
CA ILE A 486 10.97 -4.63 8.76
C ILE A 486 9.44 -4.65 8.93
N GLN A 487 8.70 -4.26 7.89
CA GLN A 487 7.24 -4.29 7.89
C GLN A 487 6.69 -5.70 8.03
N ALA A 488 7.26 -6.69 7.32
CA ALA A 488 6.86 -8.08 7.43
C ALA A 488 7.15 -8.65 8.84
N CYS A 489 8.34 -8.37 9.39
CA CYS A 489 8.72 -8.74 10.76
C CYS A 489 7.74 -8.20 11.81
N GLY A 490 7.25 -6.98 11.63
CA GLY A 490 6.32 -6.31 12.55
C GLY A 490 4.86 -6.80 12.51
N ARG A 491 4.52 -7.84 11.72
CA ARG A 491 3.14 -8.34 11.56
C ARG A 491 2.69 -9.32 12.64
N VAL A 492 3.62 -10.05 13.23
CA VAL A 492 3.30 -11.14 14.17
C VAL A 492 3.19 -10.62 15.61
N VAL A 493 4.01 -9.63 15.98
CA VAL A 493 4.02 -9.06 17.34
C VAL A 493 3.39 -7.67 17.32
N ARG A 494 2.20 -7.54 17.91
CA ARG A 494 1.39 -6.30 17.87
C ARG A 494 1.16 -5.63 19.23
N ALA A 495 1.47 -6.32 20.32
CA ALA A 495 1.37 -5.78 21.68
C ALA A 495 2.62 -6.11 22.52
N PRO A 496 2.86 -5.41 23.64
CA PRO A 496 4.03 -5.64 24.48
C PRO A 496 4.11 -7.05 25.10
N ASP A 497 2.95 -7.67 25.33
CA ASP A 497 2.78 -9.04 25.86
C ASP A 497 2.61 -10.09 24.76
N ASP A 498 2.52 -9.66 23.51
CA ASP A 498 2.44 -10.53 22.34
C ASP A 498 3.81 -11.11 21.99
N TYR A 499 3.83 -12.25 21.31
CA TYR A 499 5.06 -12.93 20.88
C TYR A 499 4.88 -13.70 19.57
N GLY A 500 5.99 -13.84 18.84
CA GLY A 500 6.04 -14.71 17.68
C GLY A 500 7.37 -14.71 16.95
N ALA A 501 7.62 -15.81 16.23
CA ALA A 501 8.90 -16.11 15.62
C ALA A 501 8.93 -15.74 14.13
N THR A 502 10.04 -15.16 13.65
CA THR A 502 10.26 -14.93 12.22
C THR A 502 11.46 -15.75 11.74
N TYR A 503 11.21 -16.60 10.74
CA TYR A 503 12.22 -17.47 10.13
C TYR A 503 12.66 -16.91 8.77
N LEU A 504 13.96 -16.84 8.53
CA LEU A 504 14.55 -16.32 7.29
C LEU A 504 15.08 -17.49 6.44
N ALA A 505 14.51 -17.70 5.25
CA ALA A 505 14.84 -18.87 4.42
C ALA A 505 15.77 -18.56 3.23
N ASP A 506 15.91 -17.29 2.85
CA ASP A 506 16.75 -16.82 1.75
C ASP A 506 18.04 -16.18 2.27
N THR A 507 19.19 -16.70 1.86
CA THR A 507 20.52 -16.13 2.20
C THR A 507 20.66 -14.67 1.81
N SER A 508 19.92 -14.20 0.80
CA SER A 508 19.93 -12.81 0.34
C SER A 508 19.37 -11.82 1.39
N LEU A 509 18.65 -12.30 2.40
CA LEU A 509 18.20 -11.51 3.56
C LEU A 509 19.37 -11.18 4.50
N LEU A 510 20.32 -12.10 4.65
CA LEU A 510 21.53 -11.88 5.46
C LEU A 510 22.43 -10.84 4.78
N ASP A 511 22.65 -11.01 3.46
CA ASP A 511 23.37 -10.03 2.63
C ASP A 511 22.73 -8.63 2.71
N LEU A 512 21.39 -8.57 2.76
CA LEU A 512 20.65 -7.32 2.90
C LEU A 512 20.94 -6.63 4.23
N PHE A 513 20.90 -7.36 5.34
CA PHE A 513 21.17 -6.80 6.67
C PHE A 513 22.58 -6.25 6.78
N GLU A 514 23.57 -6.92 6.21
CA GLU A 514 24.94 -6.40 6.17
C GLU A 514 25.05 -5.11 5.35
N ARG A 515 24.46 -5.08 4.16
CA ARG A 515 24.56 -3.93 3.23
C ARG A 515 23.77 -2.71 3.69
N ALA A 516 22.64 -2.93 4.35
CA ALA A 516 21.73 -1.88 4.81
C ALA A 516 21.90 -1.54 6.29
N ARG A 517 22.94 -2.06 6.97
CA ARG A 517 23.13 -1.91 8.42
C ARG A 517 23.08 -0.46 8.92
N HIS A 518 23.65 0.47 8.15
CA HIS A 518 23.66 1.89 8.52
C HIS A 518 22.29 2.58 8.44
N ASP A 519 21.35 2.01 7.67
CA ASP A 519 19.98 2.51 7.54
C ASP A 519 19.01 1.74 8.46
N MET A 520 19.51 0.81 9.27
CA MET A 520 18.70 -0.03 10.14
C MET A 520 18.33 0.72 11.43
N PRO A 521 17.06 0.77 11.84
CA PRO A 521 16.68 1.35 13.13
C PRO A 521 17.27 0.52 14.28
N ASP A 522 17.72 1.18 15.34
CA ASP A 522 18.38 0.53 16.50
C ASP A 522 17.61 -0.67 17.05
N TRP A 523 16.29 -0.54 17.21
CA TRP A 523 15.44 -1.61 17.75
C TRP A 523 15.38 -2.86 16.86
N PHE A 524 15.62 -2.72 15.56
CA PHE A 524 15.68 -3.81 14.59
C PHE A 524 17.11 -4.35 14.46
N ASP A 525 18.16 -3.50 14.57
CA ASP A 525 19.55 -3.95 14.67
C ASP A 525 19.73 -4.85 15.90
N GLU A 526 19.15 -4.49 17.05
CA GLU A 526 19.11 -5.36 18.23
C GLU A 526 18.50 -6.74 17.95
N GLN A 527 17.46 -6.78 17.11
CA GLN A 527 16.77 -8.01 16.72
C GLN A 527 17.65 -8.87 15.79
N VAL A 528 18.31 -8.25 14.82
CA VAL A 528 19.24 -8.90 13.87
C VAL A 528 20.50 -9.40 14.59
N VAL A 529 21.06 -8.63 15.51
CA VAL A 529 22.23 -9.03 16.32
C VAL A 529 21.94 -10.26 17.17
N ARG A 530 20.69 -10.43 17.63
CA ARG A 530 20.23 -11.59 18.42
C ARG A 530 19.79 -12.78 17.58
N MET A 531 19.83 -12.67 16.25
CA MET A 531 19.45 -13.75 15.36
C MET A 531 20.26 -15.02 15.66
N SER A 532 19.58 -16.17 15.60
CA SER A 532 20.19 -17.47 15.91
C SER A 532 19.70 -18.56 14.98
N GLU A 533 20.46 -19.64 14.85
CA GLU A 533 19.99 -20.85 14.18
C GLU A 533 19.14 -21.68 15.17
N PRO A 534 17.87 -21.99 14.88
CA PRO A 534 17.02 -22.77 15.77
C PRO A 534 17.28 -24.27 15.64
N GLU A 535 17.18 -24.99 16.75
CA GLU A 535 17.08 -26.45 16.74
C GLU A 535 15.66 -26.88 16.34
N LEU A 536 15.46 -27.15 15.05
CA LEU A 536 14.17 -27.61 14.53
C LEU A 536 14.03 -29.13 14.57
N PRO A 537 12.82 -29.67 14.84
CA PRO A 537 12.54 -31.10 14.73
C PRO A 537 12.93 -31.68 13.36
N ASP A 538 13.13 -33.00 13.31
CA ASP A 538 13.32 -33.71 12.04
C ASP A 538 12.10 -33.53 11.12
N PHE A 539 12.30 -33.79 9.82
CA PHE A 539 11.23 -33.73 8.84
C PHE A 539 10.15 -34.76 9.16
N ALA A 540 9.01 -34.29 9.69
CA ALA A 540 7.93 -35.12 10.21
C ALA A 540 6.54 -34.55 9.82
N PRO A 541 6.04 -34.83 8.61
CA PRO A 541 4.72 -34.37 8.15
C PRO A 541 3.56 -34.73 9.09
N ASP A 542 3.57 -35.93 9.67
CA ASP A 542 2.53 -36.37 10.60
C ASP A 542 2.46 -35.48 11.85
N ARG A 543 3.62 -35.05 12.37
CA ARG A 543 3.70 -34.12 13.51
C ARG A 543 3.19 -32.75 13.12
N ALA A 544 3.53 -32.26 11.93
CA ALA A 544 3.02 -30.99 11.39
C ALA A 544 1.50 -30.97 11.23
N LEU A 545 0.85 -32.14 11.11
CA LEU A 545 -0.60 -32.32 11.03
C LEU A 545 -1.29 -32.70 12.35
N SER A 546 -0.56 -32.75 13.47
CA SER A 546 -1.11 -33.24 14.74
C SER A 546 -2.23 -32.34 15.30
N GLY A 547 -2.13 -31.02 15.13
CA GLY A 547 -3.15 -30.05 15.52
C GLY A 547 -4.35 -29.95 14.56
N VAL A 548 -4.35 -30.65 13.43
CA VAL A 548 -5.42 -30.58 12.43
C VAL A 548 -6.50 -31.63 12.72
N SER A 549 -7.76 -31.18 12.83
CA SER A 549 -8.91 -32.05 13.05
C SER A 549 -9.09 -33.14 11.97
N ALA A 550 -9.60 -34.31 12.34
CA ALA A 550 -9.80 -35.44 11.42
C ALA A 550 -10.80 -35.13 10.27
N SER A 551 -11.72 -34.18 10.49
CA SER A 551 -12.67 -33.71 9.47
C SER A 551 -12.01 -32.82 8.42
N ALA A 552 -11.04 -31.99 8.80
CA ALA A 552 -10.26 -31.16 7.88
C ALA A 552 -9.37 -32.03 6.98
N LYS A 553 -8.73 -33.07 7.54
CA LYS A 553 -7.95 -34.06 6.78
C LYS A 553 -8.77 -34.71 5.64
N ARG A 554 -10.02 -35.09 5.93
CA ARG A 554 -10.94 -35.73 4.96
C ARG A 554 -11.52 -34.78 3.90
N ARG A 555 -11.61 -33.47 4.16
CA ARG A 555 -12.14 -32.49 3.19
C ARG A 555 -11.16 -32.24 2.05
N HIS A 556 -9.86 -32.21 2.34
CA HIS A 556 -8.80 -32.05 1.35
C HIS A 556 -8.74 -33.23 0.35
N ASP A 557 -8.89 -34.48 0.84
CA ASP A 557 -8.94 -35.65 -0.05
C ASP A 557 -10.14 -35.62 -1.01
N ARG A 558 -11.26 -35.01 -0.60
CA ARG A 558 -12.47 -34.91 -1.43
C ARG A 558 -12.41 -33.81 -2.49
N SER A 559 -11.80 -32.66 -2.20
CA SER A 559 -11.67 -31.57 -3.19
C SER A 559 -10.81 -32.00 -4.39
N ARG A 560 -9.76 -32.81 -4.16
CA ARG A 560 -8.93 -33.38 -5.24
C ARG A 560 -9.61 -34.44 -6.09
N SER A 561 -10.51 -35.23 -5.50
CA SER A 561 -11.30 -36.21 -6.28
C SER A 561 -12.19 -35.55 -7.35
N ARG A 562 -12.47 -34.25 -7.20
CA ARG A 562 -13.23 -33.45 -8.18
C ARG A 562 -12.36 -32.69 -9.19
N SER A 563 -11.11 -32.35 -8.88
CA SER A 563 -10.21 -31.66 -9.82
C SER A 563 -9.40 -32.59 -10.72
N GLY A 564 -9.37 -33.90 -10.43
CA GLY A 564 -8.69 -34.92 -11.25
C GLY A 564 -9.52 -35.53 -12.39
N GLY A 565 -10.76 -35.08 -12.60
CA GLY A 565 -11.61 -35.52 -13.71
C GLY A 565 -11.71 -34.41 -14.76
N GLY A 566 -10.95 -34.51 -15.85
CA GLY A 566 -11.07 -33.60 -16.98
C GLY A 566 -12.48 -33.67 -17.58
N SER A 567 -13.34 -32.71 -17.27
CA SER A 567 -14.56 -32.47 -18.04
C SER A 567 -14.19 -31.66 -19.28
N HIS A 568 -14.02 -32.37 -20.39
CA HIS A 568 -13.98 -31.80 -21.72
C HIS A 568 -15.34 -31.11 -21.99
N PRO A 569 -15.40 -29.80 -22.29
CA PRO A 569 -16.66 -29.12 -22.53
C PRO A 569 -17.11 -29.40 -23.96
N LEU A 570 -17.75 -30.54 -24.23
CA LEU A 570 -18.41 -30.81 -25.53
C LEU A 570 -19.37 -32.02 -25.55
N SER A 571 -19.80 -32.60 -24.41
CA SER A 571 -20.60 -33.83 -24.44
C SER A 571 -22.12 -33.70 -24.31
N ASP A 572 -22.70 -32.49 -24.20
CA ASP A 572 -24.17 -32.32 -24.14
C ASP A 572 -24.70 -31.56 -25.36
N VAL A 573 -24.65 -32.23 -26.51
CA VAL A 573 -25.55 -32.04 -27.64
C VAL A 573 -25.88 -33.46 -28.12
N TRP A 574 -27.17 -33.78 -28.30
CA TRP A 574 -27.77 -35.10 -28.60
C TRP A 574 -28.17 -35.95 -27.37
N ASP A 575 -29.18 -35.52 -26.61
CA ASP A 575 -30.60 -35.95 -26.72
C ASP A 575 -31.46 -35.32 -25.61
#